data_AF-A0A8J3G7S8-F1
#
_entry.id   AF-A0A8J3G7S8-F1
#
_cell.length_a   1.000
_cell.length_b   1.000
_cell.length_c   1.000
_cell.angle_alpha   90.00
_cell.angle_beta   90.00
_cell.angle_gamma   90.00
#
_symmetry.space_group_name_H-M   'P 1'
#
loop_
_entity.id
_entity.type
_entity.pdbx_description
1 polymer ?
#
loop_
_entity_poly.entity_id
_entity_poly.type
_entity_poly.pdbx_seq_one_letter_code
_entity_poly.pdbx_strand_id
1 'polypeptide(L)'
;MKKFLLFILLVSVSFPVFSQTNPALEFAAGDGNPTGNGPVTTTTIRFRNNTNNPTGNTFATYNPALTVTATLTNQQFNFVGIAENGSTFFGQRIVPALIFPTHAGSLGVPSSSDFSGSGASTGQGLSITENRVIEIINITNPLRIANVPTNQRVRIVDLVLTFNRPVNNPILHIQGLGGFSGSLAFSAELNLLTSNVPVTLSKLSGSSGLVVQTVGGVQQINNPNPIASDGDSSGKGSVLISGTGISTITFRIFLRGDGNGSDWAQSDTDIAGDAWAFSFTLLESDLAVTKTVNNSTPNFNDLVVFTVTATNNGASNNTNVEVLDQLPNGFTFVSSSATAGTYNAGTGIWQIGNLNSGQSQTLTITATVNGSGNFTNQASISGLQSDPVSGNNSAQVVVNPNLADLQLSKSVSNENPAVGETVTFTIGVANLGPANATGVSVEDFLPPGFGSVTNISNGGTITGNVITWTNLSIPNGNTLNLTFDAQVLPKN
;
A
#
# COMPACT_ATOMS: atom_id res chain seq x y z
N MET A 1 13.29 -12.70 58.33
CA MET A 1 13.64 -12.05 57.04
C MET A 1 13.69 -13.10 55.96
N LYS A 2 12.63 -13.25 55.15
CA LYS A 2 12.64 -14.09 53.95
C LYS A 2 12.66 -13.17 52.73
N LYS A 3 13.76 -13.20 51.97
CA LYS A 3 13.94 -12.42 50.73
C LYS A 3 13.06 -13.02 49.64
N PHE A 4 12.21 -12.18 49.03
CA PHE A 4 11.50 -12.52 47.79
C PHE A 4 12.48 -12.38 46.61
N LEU A 5 12.67 -13.46 45.85
CA LEU A 5 13.39 -13.43 44.58
C LEU A 5 12.37 -13.13 43.47
N LEU A 6 12.50 -11.97 42.82
CA LEU A 6 11.70 -11.59 41.66
C LEU A 6 12.30 -12.29 40.43
N PHE A 7 11.62 -13.32 39.91
CA PHE A 7 11.95 -13.91 38.62
C PHE A 7 11.40 -13.00 37.51
N ILE A 8 12.29 -12.28 36.82
CA ILE A 8 11.95 -11.58 35.57
C ILE A 8 11.94 -12.65 34.47
N LEU A 9 10.74 -13.03 34.03
CA LEU A 9 10.53 -13.87 32.87
C LEU A 9 10.81 -13.02 31.62
N LEU A 10 12.03 -13.11 31.06
CA LEU A 10 12.29 -12.63 29.71
C LEU A 10 11.50 -13.53 28.75
N VAL A 11 10.34 -13.06 28.30
CA VAL A 11 9.66 -13.63 27.14
C VAL A 11 10.51 -13.23 25.93
N SER A 12 11.41 -14.13 25.52
CA SER A 12 12.03 -14.05 24.20
C SER A 12 10.94 -14.30 23.17
N VAL A 13 10.39 -13.21 22.61
CA VAL A 13 9.56 -13.28 21.41
C VAL A 13 10.50 -13.66 20.28
N SER A 14 10.60 -14.97 20.03
CA SER A 14 11.27 -15.50 18.84
C SER A 14 10.44 -15.06 17.65
N PHE A 15 10.83 -13.98 16.96
CA PHE A 15 10.30 -13.71 15.64
C PHE A 15 10.74 -14.87 14.75
N PRO A 16 9.82 -15.61 14.10
CA PRO A 16 10.21 -16.52 13.05
C PRO A 16 10.95 -15.70 12.00
N VAL A 17 12.24 -16.03 11.81
CA VAL A 17 13.02 -15.60 10.66
C VAL A 17 12.40 -16.31 9.45
N PHE A 18 11.38 -15.71 8.86
CA PHE A 18 10.82 -16.19 7.62
C PHE A 18 11.82 -15.89 6.50
N SER A 19 12.44 -16.96 5.98
CA SER A 19 13.43 -16.91 4.90
C SER A 19 12.82 -16.65 3.52
N GLN A 20 11.78 -15.82 3.43
CA GLN A 20 11.28 -15.32 2.15
C GLN A 20 11.51 -13.81 2.14
N THR A 21 12.64 -13.38 1.58
CA THR A 21 12.85 -11.95 1.35
C THR A 21 11.79 -11.47 0.36
N ASN A 22 11.33 -10.25 0.57
CA ASN A 22 10.19 -9.66 -0.11
C ASN A 22 10.35 -9.72 -1.65
N PRO A 23 9.37 -10.28 -2.41
CA PRO A 23 9.41 -10.12 -3.86
C PRO A 23 9.44 -8.63 -4.20
N ALA A 24 10.26 -8.29 -5.19
CA ALA A 24 10.67 -6.92 -5.44
C ALA A 24 10.56 -6.62 -6.94
N LEU A 25 10.43 -5.32 -7.23
CA LEU A 25 10.55 -4.82 -8.57
C LEU A 25 12.02 -4.65 -8.90
N GLU A 26 12.48 -5.31 -9.96
CA GLU A 26 13.88 -5.30 -10.37
C GLU A 26 14.03 -5.11 -11.88
N PHE A 27 15.27 -4.92 -12.32
CA PHE A 27 15.60 -4.84 -13.74
C PHE A 27 15.80 -6.24 -14.30
N ALA A 28 15.08 -6.61 -15.37
CA ALA A 28 15.25 -7.88 -16.05
C ALA A 28 14.97 -7.78 -17.54
N ALA A 29 15.43 -8.75 -18.32
CA ALA A 29 15.10 -8.82 -19.75
C ALA A 29 13.58 -9.00 -19.96
N GLY A 30 13.05 -8.57 -21.11
CA GLY A 30 11.62 -8.67 -21.45
C GLY A 30 10.81 -7.43 -21.06
N ASP A 31 9.48 -7.51 -21.22
CA ASP A 31 8.55 -6.38 -20.97
C ASP A 31 8.88 -5.11 -21.77
N GLY A 32 9.40 -5.28 -22.99
CA GLY A 32 9.83 -4.18 -23.87
C GLY A 32 11.17 -3.54 -23.48
N ASN A 33 11.86 -4.06 -22.46
CA ASN A 33 13.18 -3.56 -22.09
C ASN A 33 14.19 -3.75 -23.23
N PRO A 34 15.05 -2.74 -23.48
CA PRO A 34 16.10 -2.85 -24.48
C PRO A 34 16.97 -4.09 -24.24
N THR A 35 17.16 -4.91 -25.28
CA THR A 35 18.03 -6.09 -25.25
C THR A 35 19.44 -5.81 -25.77
N GLY A 36 19.69 -4.59 -26.26
CA GLY A 36 20.97 -4.12 -26.77
C GLY A 36 20.81 -2.99 -27.79
N ASN A 37 21.79 -2.08 -27.78
CA ASN A 37 22.17 -1.01 -28.72
C ASN A 37 22.09 0.42 -28.16
N GLY A 38 23.29 0.97 -27.99
CA GLY A 38 23.66 2.38 -27.93
C GLY A 38 25.11 2.51 -28.44
N PRO A 39 25.55 3.70 -28.86
CA PRO A 39 25.46 4.89 -28.03
C PRO A 39 24.08 5.55 -28.11
N VAL A 40 23.47 5.72 -26.94
CA VAL A 40 22.27 6.55 -26.73
C VAL A 40 22.45 7.41 -25.49
N THR A 41 21.96 8.65 -25.53
CA THR A 41 21.92 9.54 -24.36
C THR A 41 20.67 9.39 -23.49
N THR A 42 19.70 8.55 -23.91
CA THR A 42 18.49 8.25 -23.15
C THR A 42 18.12 6.78 -23.28
N THR A 43 17.76 6.15 -22.18
CA THR A 43 17.21 4.79 -22.14
C THR A 43 16.10 4.68 -21.09
N THR A 44 15.12 3.82 -21.32
CA THR A 44 14.04 3.56 -20.37
C THR A 44 13.98 2.08 -20.05
N ILE A 45 13.96 1.77 -18.75
CA ILE A 45 13.82 0.41 -18.24
C ILE A 45 12.48 0.30 -17.51
N ARG A 46 11.69 -0.69 -17.89
CA ARG A 46 10.50 -1.15 -17.20
C ARG A 46 10.88 -2.16 -16.12
N PHE A 47 10.39 -1.93 -14.91
CA PHE A 47 10.58 -2.84 -13.80
C PHE A 47 9.76 -4.11 -14.00
N ARG A 48 10.33 -5.25 -13.63
CA ARG A 48 9.65 -6.55 -13.61
C ARG A 48 9.54 -7.06 -12.18
N ASN A 49 8.49 -7.83 -11.90
CA ASN A 49 8.29 -8.43 -10.58
C ASN A 49 9.09 -9.73 -10.48
N ASN A 50 10.10 -9.77 -9.59
CA ASN A 50 10.78 -11.01 -9.24
C ASN A 50 9.97 -11.75 -8.15
N THR A 51 9.20 -12.76 -8.56
CA THR A 51 8.20 -13.41 -7.70
C THR A 51 8.79 -14.39 -6.68
N ASN A 52 10.10 -14.68 -6.76
CA ASN A 52 10.77 -15.65 -5.89
C ASN A 52 12.17 -15.22 -5.42
N ASN A 53 12.37 -13.91 -5.27
CA ASN A 53 13.55 -13.33 -4.59
C ASN A 53 13.69 -13.91 -3.15
N PRO A 54 14.89 -14.21 -2.60
CA PRO A 54 16.24 -14.06 -3.15
C PRO A 54 16.75 -15.34 -3.83
N THR A 55 15.99 -16.43 -3.69
CA THR A 55 16.42 -17.79 -4.03
C THR A 55 16.16 -18.14 -5.49
N GLY A 56 15.33 -17.35 -6.18
CA GLY A 56 15.00 -17.51 -7.58
C GLY A 56 14.91 -16.16 -8.30
N ASN A 57 14.77 -16.25 -9.62
CA ASN A 57 14.79 -15.10 -10.53
C ASN A 57 13.67 -15.22 -11.58
N THR A 58 12.49 -15.59 -11.13
CA THR A 58 11.31 -15.74 -11.97
C THR A 58 10.64 -14.38 -12.14
N PHE A 59 10.82 -13.78 -13.31
CA PHE A 59 10.27 -12.46 -13.61
C PHE A 59 8.91 -12.53 -14.29
N ALA A 60 7.94 -11.82 -13.72
CA ALA A 60 6.62 -11.58 -14.30
C ALA A 60 6.48 -10.11 -14.76
N THR A 61 5.52 -9.85 -15.65
CA THR A 61 5.09 -8.48 -15.96
C THR A 61 4.46 -7.85 -14.73
N TYR A 62 4.78 -6.59 -14.48
CA TYR A 62 4.22 -5.83 -13.36
C TYR A 62 3.15 -4.83 -13.84
N ASN A 63 2.04 -4.75 -13.10
CA ASN A 63 0.94 -3.82 -13.33
C ASN A 63 0.46 -3.24 -11.98
N PRO A 64 0.29 -1.91 -11.85
CA PRO A 64 0.52 -0.87 -12.85
C PRO A 64 1.99 -0.72 -13.23
N ALA A 65 2.24 -0.56 -14.53
CA ALA A 65 3.59 -0.41 -15.09
C ALA A 65 4.43 0.62 -14.34
N LEU A 66 5.66 0.26 -14.01
CA LEU A 66 6.67 1.18 -13.47
C LEU A 66 7.88 1.19 -14.39
N THR A 67 8.34 2.39 -14.74
CA THR A 67 9.55 2.58 -15.55
C THR A 67 10.44 3.63 -14.92
N VAL A 68 11.75 3.52 -15.15
CA VAL A 68 12.72 4.60 -14.94
C VAL A 68 13.39 4.93 -16.26
N THR A 69 13.33 6.20 -16.63
CA THR A 69 14.03 6.76 -17.77
C THR A 69 15.32 7.42 -17.28
N ALA A 70 16.45 6.97 -17.78
CA ALA A 70 17.76 7.57 -17.55
C ALA A 70 18.14 8.43 -18.75
N THR A 71 18.49 9.69 -18.50
CA THR A 71 18.84 10.68 -19.54
C THR A 71 20.10 11.42 -19.15
N LEU A 72 21.03 11.55 -20.10
CA LEU A 72 22.25 12.33 -19.96
C LEU A 72 22.03 13.77 -20.45
N THR A 73 22.41 14.74 -19.65
CA THR A 73 22.24 16.17 -19.93
C THR A 73 23.48 16.98 -19.52
N ASN A 74 23.61 18.21 -20.01
CA ASN A 74 24.68 19.14 -19.62
C ASN A 74 26.11 18.60 -19.78
N GLN A 75 26.34 17.86 -20.86
CA GLN A 75 27.63 17.27 -21.19
C GLN A 75 28.71 18.34 -21.37
N GLN A 76 29.87 18.15 -20.73
CA GLN A 76 30.96 19.14 -20.72
C GLN A 76 31.95 18.95 -21.86
N PHE A 77 32.15 17.71 -22.31
CA PHE A 77 33.10 17.36 -23.35
C PHE A 77 32.39 16.66 -24.50
N ASN A 78 32.74 17.05 -25.72
CA ASN A 78 32.22 16.44 -26.94
C ASN A 78 33.30 15.56 -27.55
N PHE A 79 32.90 14.37 -27.98
CA PHE A 79 33.73 13.49 -28.78
C PHE A 79 33.14 13.36 -30.18
N VAL A 80 34.00 13.27 -31.19
CA VAL A 80 33.62 13.08 -32.60
C VAL A 80 34.23 11.75 -33.05
N GLY A 81 33.43 10.67 -33.02
CA GLY A 81 33.85 9.31 -33.39
C GLY A 81 32.65 8.38 -33.56
N ILE A 82 32.79 7.07 -33.28
CA ILE A 82 31.74 6.08 -33.57
C ILE A 82 30.53 6.21 -32.63
N ALA A 83 29.65 7.14 -33.03
CA ALA A 83 28.19 7.11 -32.98
C ALA A 83 27.40 8.05 -32.06
N GLU A 84 27.97 8.95 -31.24
CA GLU A 84 27.21 10.10 -30.69
C GLU A 84 28.07 11.35 -30.41
N ASN A 85 27.47 12.55 -30.50
CA ASN A 85 28.08 13.84 -30.13
C ASN A 85 28.20 13.98 -28.60
N GLY A 86 29.03 13.17 -27.95
CA GLY A 86 29.15 13.18 -26.48
C GLY A 86 30.31 12.36 -25.91
N SER A 87 30.77 12.72 -24.72
CA SER A 87 31.80 12.01 -23.91
C SER A 87 31.25 10.90 -23.00
N THR A 88 29.94 10.76 -22.87
CA THR A 88 29.26 9.76 -22.03
C THR A 88 27.96 9.36 -22.70
N PHE A 89 27.69 8.06 -22.75
CA PHE A 89 26.48 7.48 -23.37
C PHE A 89 26.14 6.13 -22.72
N PHE A 90 24.95 5.60 -23.00
CA PHE A 90 24.56 4.21 -22.70
C PHE A 90 24.86 3.30 -23.89
N GLY A 91 25.40 2.10 -23.71
CA GLY A 91 25.71 1.20 -24.83
C GLY A 91 26.27 -0.16 -24.42
N GLN A 92 26.54 -1.05 -25.41
CA GLN A 92 27.29 -2.31 -25.23
C GLN A 92 28.10 -2.70 -26.49
N ARG A 93 29.20 -3.43 -26.29
CA ARG A 93 30.12 -4.04 -27.27
C ARG A 93 29.54 -5.26 -28.04
N ILE A 94 29.88 -5.35 -29.33
CA ILE A 94 29.43 -6.39 -30.28
C ILE A 94 30.15 -7.74 -30.03
N VAL A 95 29.70 -8.55 -29.08
CA VAL A 95 30.02 -10.00 -29.04
C VAL A 95 28.79 -10.78 -28.54
N PRO A 96 28.41 -11.92 -29.16
CA PRO A 96 27.26 -12.71 -28.71
C PRO A 96 27.66 -13.58 -27.51
N ALA A 97 27.66 -13.01 -26.32
CA ALA A 97 27.58 -13.76 -25.08
C ALA A 97 26.84 -12.88 -24.08
N LEU A 98 25.98 -13.52 -23.29
CA LEU A 98 25.15 -13.04 -22.16
C LEU A 98 25.48 -11.63 -21.65
N ILE A 99 24.44 -10.86 -21.33
CA ILE A 99 24.46 -9.47 -20.78
C ILE A 99 25.08 -9.44 -19.37
N PHE A 100 26.33 -9.90 -19.27
CA PHE A 100 27.34 -9.77 -18.23
C PHE A 100 28.65 -10.21 -18.88
N PRO A 101 29.50 -9.31 -19.40
CA PRO A 101 30.90 -9.63 -19.37
C PRO A 101 31.22 -9.72 -17.88
N THR A 102 31.63 -10.90 -17.41
CA THR A 102 32.66 -10.92 -16.38
C THR A 102 33.78 -10.03 -16.93
N HIS A 103 33.75 -8.75 -16.60
CA HIS A 103 34.86 -7.85 -16.86
C HIS A 103 35.97 -8.35 -15.94
N ALA A 104 36.71 -9.34 -16.41
CA ALA A 104 37.89 -9.83 -15.73
C ALA A 104 38.86 -8.64 -15.63
N GLY A 105 38.86 -7.98 -14.48
CA GLY A 105 39.83 -6.95 -14.08
C GLY A 105 39.32 -5.51 -13.96
N SER A 106 38.44 -5.01 -14.85
CA SER A 106 38.20 -3.56 -14.92
C SER A 106 37.04 -3.05 -14.05
N LEU A 107 35.81 -3.56 -14.18
CA LEU A 107 34.65 -3.10 -13.36
C LEU A 107 34.51 -3.80 -12.00
N GLY A 108 35.48 -4.65 -11.67
CA GLY A 108 35.43 -5.57 -10.54
C GLY A 108 34.67 -6.85 -10.82
N VAL A 109 34.83 -7.82 -9.91
CA VAL A 109 34.08 -9.08 -9.91
C VAL A 109 32.97 -8.96 -8.86
N PRO A 110 31.79 -8.40 -9.19
CA PRO A 110 30.68 -8.35 -8.25
C PRO A 110 30.19 -9.76 -7.92
N SER A 111 29.67 -9.91 -6.72
CA SER A 111 28.96 -11.10 -6.24
C SER A 111 27.54 -10.71 -5.82
N SER A 112 26.59 -11.64 -5.85
CA SER A 112 25.24 -11.38 -5.31
C SER A 112 25.29 -10.88 -3.86
N SER A 113 26.30 -11.29 -3.07
CA SER A 113 26.47 -10.86 -1.69
C SER A 113 26.86 -9.40 -1.50
N ASP A 114 27.28 -8.70 -2.56
CA ASP A 114 27.54 -7.26 -2.51
C ASP A 114 26.25 -6.43 -2.46
N PHE A 115 25.12 -7.00 -2.88
CA PHE A 115 23.87 -6.28 -3.09
C PHE A 115 22.79 -6.71 -2.09
N SER A 116 22.10 -5.71 -1.56
CA SER A 116 20.89 -5.91 -0.76
C SER A 116 19.69 -5.52 -1.59
N GLY A 117 18.81 -6.47 -1.87
CA GLY A 117 17.48 -6.23 -2.42
C GLY A 117 16.59 -5.53 -1.40
N SER A 118 15.52 -4.92 -1.89
CA SER A 118 14.62 -4.18 -1.00
C SER A 118 13.85 -5.14 -0.07
N GLY A 119 13.90 -4.87 1.23
CA GLY A 119 13.32 -5.75 2.26
C GLY A 119 14.10 -7.05 2.53
N ALA A 120 15.32 -7.19 2.03
CA ALA A 120 16.22 -8.32 2.32
C ALA A 120 17.26 -7.96 3.40
N SER A 121 17.87 -8.97 4.03
CA SER A 121 19.05 -8.78 4.87
C SER A 121 20.23 -8.28 4.03
N THR A 122 21.18 -7.59 4.68
CA THR A 122 22.41 -7.11 4.03
C THR A 122 23.10 -8.21 3.22
N GLY A 123 23.36 -7.92 1.94
CA GLY A 123 24.04 -8.84 1.01
C GLY A 123 23.17 -10.00 0.53
N GLN A 124 21.85 -9.84 0.53
CA GLN A 124 20.90 -10.80 -0.02
C GLN A 124 19.85 -10.09 -0.89
N GLY A 125 19.19 -10.80 -1.80
CA GLY A 125 18.01 -10.26 -2.52
C GLY A 125 18.28 -9.57 -3.85
N LEU A 126 19.45 -9.76 -4.44
CA LEU A 126 19.68 -9.42 -5.84
C LEU A 126 20.63 -10.44 -6.49
N SER A 127 20.13 -11.19 -7.48
CA SER A 127 20.97 -12.11 -8.26
C SER A 127 21.64 -11.38 -9.42
N ILE A 128 22.97 -11.29 -9.39
CA ILE A 128 23.74 -10.67 -10.47
C ILE A 128 23.74 -11.47 -11.78
N THR A 129 23.29 -12.73 -11.78
CA THR A 129 23.25 -13.54 -13.02
C THR A 129 21.97 -13.32 -13.83
N GLU A 130 20.97 -12.67 -13.24
CA GLU A 130 19.62 -12.58 -13.80
C GLU A 130 19.15 -11.12 -13.89
N ASN A 131 19.50 -10.31 -12.89
CA ASN A 131 19.18 -8.89 -12.88
C ASN A 131 20.02 -8.11 -13.89
N ARG A 132 19.36 -7.25 -14.67
CA ARG A 132 20.02 -6.41 -15.67
C ARG A 132 20.44 -5.06 -15.08
N VAL A 133 21.32 -4.37 -15.79
CA VAL A 133 21.84 -3.06 -15.43
C VAL A 133 21.78 -2.13 -16.64
N ILE A 134 21.85 -0.83 -16.38
CA ILE A 134 22.18 0.19 -17.39
C ILE A 134 23.68 0.41 -17.32
N GLU A 135 24.37 0.13 -18.42
CA GLU A 135 25.80 0.42 -18.59
C GLU A 135 25.98 1.87 -19.09
N ILE A 136 26.86 2.62 -18.42
CA ILE A 136 27.30 3.96 -18.79
C ILE A 136 28.75 3.85 -19.25
N ILE A 137 29.01 4.24 -20.49
CA ILE A 137 30.34 4.28 -21.08
C ILE A 137 30.80 5.74 -21.10
N ASN A 138 32.02 6.00 -20.64
CA ASN A 138 32.63 7.33 -20.60
C ASN A 138 33.83 7.38 -21.54
N ILE A 139 33.71 8.06 -22.67
CA ILE A 139 34.84 8.33 -23.54
C ILE A 139 35.78 9.31 -22.83
N THR A 140 36.93 8.81 -22.37
CA THR A 140 37.92 9.65 -21.66
C THR A 140 38.90 10.38 -22.59
N ASN A 141 38.96 10.02 -23.88
CA ASN A 141 39.84 10.67 -24.86
C ASN A 141 39.68 12.22 -24.95
N PRO A 142 38.47 12.81 -24.90
CA PRO A 142 38.31 14.27 -24.80
C PRO A 142 39.03 14.90 -23.60
N LEU A 143 39.15 14.21 -22.46
CA LEU A 143 39.88 14.70 -21.28
C LEU A 143 41.38 14.78 -21.56
N ARG A 144 41.92 13.77 -22.27
CA ARG A 144 43.29 13.79 -22.77
C ARG A 144 43.55 14.98 -23.70
N ILE A 145 42.69 15.16 -24.71
CA ILE A 145 42.81 16.24 -25.70
C ILE A 145 42.72 17.61 -25.03
N ALA A 146 41.89 17.74 -24.00
CA ALA A 146 41.77 18.94 -23.18
C ALA A 146 42.92 19.12 -22.16
N ASN A 147 43.94 18.25 -22.16
CA ASN A 147 45.08 18.26 -21.22
C ASN A 147 44.66 18.25 -19.75
N VAL A 148 43.59 17.53 -19.41
CA VAL A 148 43.13 17.41 -18.02
C VAL A 148 44.01 16.40 -17.29
N PRO A 149 44.67 16.75 -16.16
CA PRO A 149 45.48 15.80 -15.40
C PRO A 149 44.64 14.66 -14.80
N THR A 150 45.18 13.44 -14.72
CA THR A 150 44.45 12.27 -14.18
C THR A 150 44.22 12.35 -12.67
N ASN A 151 44.97 13.19 -11.95
CA ASN A 151 44.74 13.44 -10.52
C ASN A 151 43.61 14.45 -10.24
N GLN A 152 43.03 15.06 -11.28
CA GLN A 152 41.92 15.99 -11.13
C GLN A 152 40.56 15.28 -11.13
N ARG A 153 39.64 15.90 -10.40
CA ARG A 153 38.22 15.57 -10.41
C ARG A 153 37.50 16.46 -11.43
N VAL A 154 36.83 15.84 -12.41
CA VAL A 154 36.32 16.54 -13.59
C VAL A 154 34.82 16.30 -13.73
N ARG A 155 34.02 17.37 -13.88
CA ARG A 155 32.59 17.24 -14.18
C ARG A 155 32.44 16.78 -15.63
N ILE A 156 31.63 15.74 -15.87
CA ILE A 156 31.40 15.23 -17.23
C ILE A 156 29.97 15.49 -17.71
N VAL A 157 28.97 15.09 -16.93
CA VAL A 157 27.57 15.06 -17.37
C VAL A 157 26.62 15.07 -16.16
N ASP A 158 25.37 15.46 -16.35
CA ASP A 158 24.30 15.29 -15.37
C ASP A 158 23.39 14.12 -15.82
N LEU A 159 23.25 13.09 -14.97
CA LEU A 159 22.34 11.95 -15.13
C LEU A 159 21.01 12.26 -14.47
N VAL A 160 19.96 12.38 -15.28
CA VAL A 160 18.58 12.55 -14.82
C VAL A 160 17.89 11.20 -14.84
N LEU A 161 17.35 10.79 -13.69
CA LEU A 161 16.55 9.60 -13.50
C LEU A 161 15.10 10.02 -13.26
N THR A 162 14.19 9.60 -14.13
CA THR A 162 12.77 9.95 -14.08
C THR A 162 11.92 8.71 -13.99
N PHE A 163 11.17 8.56 -12.90
CA PHE A 163 10.16 7.52 -12.76
C PHE A 163 8.85 7.98 -13.41
N ASN A 164 8.14 7.09 -14.12
CA ASN A 164 6.86 7.43 -14.75
C ASN A 164 5.73 7.72 -13.74
N ARG A 165 5.95 7.37 -12.47
CA ARG A 165 5.10 7.72 -11.32
C ARG A 165 5.95 7.80 -10.05
N PRO A 166 5.47 8.47 -9.00
CA PRO A 166 6.23 8.58 -7.75
C PRO A 166 6.52 7.21 -7.11
N VAL A 167 7.73 7.04 -6.60
CA VAL A 167 8.19 5.85 -5.86
C VAL A 167 8.70 6.24 -4.47
N ASN A 168 8.77 5.26 -3.56
CA ASN A 168 9.27 5.46 -2.21
C ASN A 168 10.53 4.61 -2.00
N ASN A 169 11.55 5.22 -1.40
CA ASN A 169 12.74 4.53 -0.92
C ASN A 169 13.41 3.57 -1.95
N PRO A 170 13.66 3.97 -3.22
CA PRO A 170 14.39 3.14 -4.17
C PRO A 170 15.79 2.78 -3.66
N ILE A 171 16.21 1.56 -3.94
CA ILE A 171 17.60 1.13 -3.75
C ILE A 171 18.30 1.21 -5.10
N LEU A 172 19.31 2.06 -5.17
CA LEU A 172 20.25 2.14 -6.30
C LEU A 172 21.36 1.10 -6.09
N HIS A 173 21.53 0.22 -7.05
CA HIS A 173 22.64 -0.73 -7.09
C HIS A 173 23.72 -0.22 -8.02
N ILE A 174 24.97 -0.31 -7.58
CA ILE A 174 26.13 0.12 -8.35
C ILE A 174 27.06 -1.08 -8.48
N GLN A 175 27.31 -1.50 -9.72
CA GLN A 175 28.11 -2.68 -9.99
C GLN A 175 29.62 -2.44 -9.81
N GLY A 176 30.03 -1.18 -9.94
CA GLY A 176 31.38 -0.68 -9.75
C GLY A 176 31.44 0.76 -10.28
N LEU A 177 32.00 1.68 -9.51
CA LEU A 177 32.14 3.11 -9.82
C LEU A 177 33.37 3.40 -10.68
N GLY A 178 33.68 2.58 -11.69
CA GLY A 178 34.79 2.82 -12.62
C GLY A 178 35.58 1.55 -12.93
N GLY A 179 36.71 1.72 -13.61
CA GLY A 179 37.59 0.61 -13.90
C GLY A 179 39.01 0.96 -14.31
N PHE A 180 39.65 -0.06 -14.89
CA PHE A 180 41.06 -0.06 -15.26
C PHE A 180 41.21 -0.34 -16.77
N SER A 181 41.96 0.52 -17.46
CA SER A 181 42.35 0.36 -18.87
C SER A 181 43.84 0.67 -19.02
N GLY A 182 44.60 -0.26 -19.60
CA GLY A 182 46.03 -0.09 -19.82
C GLY A 182 46.79 0.07 -18.50
N SER A 183 47.20 1.31 -18.18
CA SER A 183 47.86 1.70 -16.92
C SER A 183 47.06 2.69 -16.09
N LEU A 184 45.89 3.14 -16.57
CA LEU A 184 45.05 4.13 -15.89
C LEU A 184 43.88 3.44 -15.19
N ALA A 185 43.77 3.68 -13.89
CA ALA A 185 42.50 3.51 -13.18
C ALA A 185 41.74 4.82 -13.10
N PHE A 186 40.41 4.77 -13.17
CA PHE A 186 39.56 5.92 -12.82
C PHE A 186 38.35 5.48 -12.00
N SER A 187 37.71 6.48 -11.40
CA SER A 187 36.42 6.30 -10.74
C SER A 187 35.42 7.37 -11.12
N ALA A 188 34.17 6.95 -11.30
CA ALA A 188 32.99 7.78 -11.36
C ALA A 188 32.54 8.18 -9.94
N GLU A 189 32.12 9.42 -9.80
CA GLU A 189 31.49 9.94 -8.60
C GLU A 189 30.15 10.57 -8.94
N LEU A 190 29.13 10.28 -8.13
CA LEU A 190 27.78 10.80 -8.31
C LEU A 190 27.49 11.76 -7.17
N ASN A 191 27.38 13.05 -7.50
CA ASN A 191 26.91 14.05 -6.55
C ASN A 191 25.41 14.24 -6.75
N LEU A 192 24.62 14.11 -5.69
CA LEU A 192 23.20 14.46 -5.74
C LEU A 192 23.07 15.96 -6.04
N LEU A 193 22.52 16.28 -7.21
CA LEU A 193 22.31 17.65 -7.65
C LEU A 193 20.93 18.15 -7.20
N THR A 194 19.89 17.42 -7.57
CA THR A 194 18.49 17.77 -7.26
C THR A 194 17.62 16.51 -7.17
N SER A 195 16.51 16.60 -6.46
CA SER A 195 15.37 15.68 -6.56
C SER A 195 14.07 16.47 -6.42
N ASN A 196 12.96 15.94 -6.95
CA ASN A 196 11.65 16.58 -6.83
C ASN A 196 11.14 16.64 -5.38
N VAL A 197 11.65 15.78 -4.51
CA VAL A 197 11.39 15.75 -3.07
C VAL A 197 12.71 15.69 -2.30
N PRO A 198 12.75 16.06 -1.01
CA PRO A 198 13.93 15.85 -0.18
C PRO A 198 14.30 14.36 -0.12
N VAL A 199 15.59 14.04 -0.31
CA VAL A 199 16.10 12.67 -0.21
C VAL A 199 17.40 12.59 0.59
N THR A 200 17.65 11.44 1.21
CA THR A 200 18.92 11.11 1.87
C THR A 200 19.52 9.83 1.29
N LEU A 201 20.83 9.79 1.09
CA LEU A 201 21.57 8.64 0.60
C LEU A 201 22.24 7.90 1.75
N SER A 202 22.09 6.59 1.82
CA SER A 202 22.80 5.74 2.79
C SER A 202 23.22 4.42 2.18
N LYS A 203 24.47 4.02 2.40
CA LYS A 203 24.96 2.71 1.99
C LYS A 203 24.24 1.60 2.76
N LEU A 204 23.76 0.59 2.05
CA LEU A 204 23.17 -0.63 2.62
C LEU A 204 24.15 -1.80 2.66
N SER A 205 24.89 -2.01 1.57
CA SER A 205 25.83 -3.14 1.42
C SER A 205 26.92 -2.87 0.39
N GLY A 206 27.83 -3.83 0.25
CA GLY A 206 28.86 -3.88 -0.78
C GLY A 206 30.25 -3.52 -0.28
N SER A 207 31.20 -3.55 -1.21
CA SER A 207 32.64 -3.36 -1.00
C SER A 207 32.99 -2.11 -0.19
N SER A 208 34.12 -2.11 0.51
CA SER A 208 34.64 -0.95 1.24
C SER A 208 34.89 0.27 0.34
N GLY A 209 35.15 0.05 -0.95
CA GLY A 209 35.29 1.12 -1.94
C GLY A 209 34.01 1.90 -2.20
N LEU A 210 32.82 1.37 -1.90
CA LEU A 210 31.58 2.13 -2.06
C LEU A 210 31.38 3.01 -0.84
N VAL A 211 31.52 4.32 -1.01
CA VAL A 211 31.36 5.31 0.05
C VAL A 211 30.19 6.23 -0.28
N VAL A 212 29.30 6.40 0.71
CA VAL A 212 28.20 7.36 0.68
C VAL A 212 28.43 8.34 1.82
N GLN A 213 28.54 9.62 1.47
CA GLN A 213 28.93 10.66 2.43
C GLN A 213 28.39 12.02 2.02
N THR A 214 28.45 12.99 2.93
CA THR A 214 28.12 14.39 2.63
C THR A 214 29.38 15.23 2.75
N VAL A 215 29.78 15.89 1.67
CA VAL A 215 30.95 16.79 1.63
C VAL A 215 30.52 18.17 1.17
N GLY A 216 30.80 19.20 1.97
CA GLY A 216 30.38 20.57 1.65
C GLY A 216 28.87 20.74 1.48
N GLY A 217 28.05 19.95 2.19
CA GLY A 217 26.59 19.95 2.07
C GLY A 217 26.04 19.14 0.87
N VAL A 218 26.90 18.53 0.06
CA VAL A 218 26.50 17.71 -1.09
C VAL A 218 26.62 16.24 -0.74
N GLN A 219 25.50 15.50 -0.87
CA GLN A 219 25.50 14.05 -0.74
C GLN A 219 26.15 13.44 -1.98
N GLN A 220 27.11 12.54 -1.78
CA GLN A 220 27.86 11.92 -2.86
C GLN A 220 27.99 10.42 -2.67
N ILE A 221 27.95 9.70 -3.78
CA ILE A 221 28.33 8.30 -3.89
C ILE A 221 29.64 8.27 -4.65
N ASN A 222 30.70 7.79 -4.02
CA ASN A 222 32.03 7.77 -4.62
C ASN A 222 32.83 6.54 -4.21
N ASN A 223 33.96 6.36 -4.90
CA ASN A 223 35.05 5.53 -4.43
C ASN A 223 36.22 6.45 -4.09
N PRO A 224 36.71 6.48 -2.84
CA PRO A 224 37.81 7.39 -2.46
C PRO A 224 39.18 6.90 -2.95
N ASN A 225 39.33 5.63 -3.29
CA ASN A 225 40.60 5.04 -3.67
C ASN A 225 40.69 4.82 -5.19
N PRO A 226 41.85 4.99 -5.82
CA PRO A 226 42.09 4.50 -7.17
C PRO A 226 41.86 2.98 -7.26
N ILE A 227 41.23 2.53 -8.33
CA ILE A 227 40.85 1.11 -8.51
C ILE A 227 42.10 0.30 -8.88
N ALA A 228 42.41 -0.76 -8.13
CA ALA A 228 43.46 -1.70 -8.48
C ALA A 228 43.04 -2.61 -9.66
N SER A 229 43.99 -3.20 -10.38
CA SER A 229 43.75 -4.01 -11.59
C SER A 229 42.92 -5.29 -11.38
N ASP A 230 42.57 -5.63 -10.13
CA ASP A 230 41.69 -6.74 -9.76
C ASP A 230 40.22 -6.33 -9.60
N GLY A 231 39.94 -5.02 -9.52
CA GLY A 231 38.62 -4.44 -9.33
C GLY A 231 37.89 -4.85 -8.04
N ASP A 232 38.58 -5.42 -7.05
CA ASP A 232 37.97 -5.76 -5.75
C ASP A 232 37.56 -4.50 -4.98
N SER A 233 38.26 -3.41 -5.23
CA SER A 233 38.02 -2.08 -4.68
C SER A 233 37.09 -1.19 -5.51
N SER A 234 36.43 -1.69 -6.58
CA SER A 234 35.69 -0.87 -7.56
C SER A 234 34.45 -0.13 -7.04
N GLY A 235 34.16 -0.11 -5.75
CA GLY A 235 33.04 0.66 -5.22
C GLY A 235 31.67 0.12 -5.63
N LYS A 236 31.48 -1.18 -5.45
CA LYS A 236 30.24 -1.92 -5.72
C LYS A 236 29.34 -2.04 -4.49
N GLY A 237 28.03 -2.05 -4.68
CA GLY A 237 27.05 -2.27 -3.61
C GLY A 237 25.68 -1.61 -3.81
N SER A 238 24.90 -1.57 -2.73
CA SER A 238 23.55 -0.98 -2.69
C SER A 238 23.51 0.32 -1.88
N VAL A 239 22.83 1.33 -2.40
CA VAL A 239 22.57 2.62 -1.75
C VAL A 239 21.06 2.85 -1.67
N LEU A 240 20.56 3.05 -0.46
CA LEU A 240 19.19 3.49 -0.23
C LEU A 240 19.07 4.98 -0.54
N ILE A 241 18.08 5.35 -1.35
CA ILE A 241 17.65 6.72 -1.54
C ILE A 241 16.38 6.93 -0.73
N SER A 242 16.52 7.35 0.53
CA SER A 242 15.39 7.55 1.43
C SER A 242 14.59 8.78 1.04
N GLY A 243 13.29 8.60 0.80
CA GLY A 243 12.36 9.65 0.41
C GLY A 243 11.02 9.07 -0.06
N THR A 244 9.97 9.88 0.04
CA THR A 244 8.59 9.52 -0.34
C THR A 244 8.13 10.40 -1.49
N GLY A 245 7.56 9.81 -2.53
CA GLY A 245 7.05 10.54 -3.68
C GLY A 245 8.13 10.97 -4.69
N ILE A 246 9.21 10.19 -4.80
CA ILE A 246 10.32 10.45 -5.72
C ILE A 246 9.85 10.17 -7.15
N SER A 247 9.84 11.18 -8.01
CA SER A 247 9.59 11.02 -9.45
C SER A 247 10.80 11.43 -10.29
N THR A 248 11.72 12.24 -9.75
CA THR A 248 12.94 12.63 -10.45
C THR A 248 14.11 12.80 -9.49
N ILE A 249 15.27 12.28 -9.87
CA ILE A 249 16.55 12.50 -9.20
C ILE A 249 17.59 12.86 -10.27
N THR A 250 18.43 13.85 -9.98
CA THR A 250 19.55 14.22 -10.85
C THR A 250 20.86 14.04 -10.10
N PHE A 251 21.76 13.24 -10.66
CA PHE A 251 23.13 13.12 -10.21
C PHE A 251 24.06 13.86 -11.17
N ARG A 252 24.95 14.69 -10.64
CA ARG A 252 26.09 15.21 -11.39
C ARG A 252 27.22 14.21 -11.32
N ILE A 253 27.67 13.74 -12.48
CA ILE A 253 28.74 12.76 -12.61
C ILE A 253 30.08 13.47 -12.77
N PHE A 254 31.04 13.03 -11.97
CA PHE A 254 32.45 13.39 -12.11
C PHE A 254 33.29 12.14 -12.43
N LEU A 255 34.40 12.34 -13.10
CA LEU A 255 35.45 11.33 -13.25
C LEU A 255 36.72 11.80 -12.54
N ARG A 256 37.45 10.85 -11.95
CA ARG A 256 38.77 11.06 -11.35
C ARG A 256 39.67 9.89 -11.72
N GLY A 257 40.84 10.16 -12.29
CA GLY A 257 41.85 9.13 -12.53
C GLY A 257 42.65 8.79 -11.27
N ASP A 258 43.65 7.93 -11.42
CA ASP A 258 44.55 7.48 -10.34
C ASP A 258 45.72 8.43 -10.05
N GLY A 259 45.92 9.43 -10.91
CA GLY A 259 46.97 10.44 -10.78
C GLY A 259 48.26 10.16 -11.55
N ASN A 260 48.32 9.09 -12.35
CA ASN A 260 49.43 8.83 -13.27
C ASN A 260 49.32 9.75 -14.52
N GLY A 261 49.97 10.91 -14.49
CA GLY A 261 50.20 11.75 -15.68
C GLY A 261 48.96 12.23 -16.45
N SER A 262 49.01 12.12 -17.79
CA SER A 262 47.94 12.50 -18.73
C SER A 262 47.30 11.27 -19.41
N ASP A 263 47.36 10.11 -18.76
CA ASP A 263 47.13 8.79 -19.36
C ASP A 263 45.64 8.44 -19.59
N TRP A 264 44.77 9.43 -19.79
CA TRP A 264 43.41 9.21 -20.31
C TRP A 264 43.45 8.48 -21.66
N ALA A 265 42.40 7.72 -21.99
CA ALA A 265 42.41 6.80 -23.14
C ALA A 265 42.84 7.48 -24.45
N GLN A 266 43.71 6.80 -25.21
CA GLN A 266 44.28 7.39 -26.43
C GLN A 266 43.36 7.35 -27.65
N SER A 267 42.41 6.43 -27.67
CA SER A 267 41.41 6.25 -28.72
C SER A 267 40.13 5.69 -28.10
N ASP A 268 39.01 5.91 -28.78
CA ASP A 268 37.67 5.46 -28.36
C ASP A 268 37.43 3.95 -28.52
N THR A 269 38.49 3.19 -28.78
CA THR A 269 38.41 1.73 -28.91
C THR A 269 38.55 1.01 -27.58
N ASP A 270 38.67 1.72 -26.45
CA ASP A 270 38.75 1.10 -25.13
C ASP A 270 37.56 1.49 -24.24
N ILE A 271 36.50 0.68 -24.29
CA ILE A 271 35.32 0.88 -23.44
C ILE A 271 35.32 -0.07 -22.23
N ALA A 272 36.33 -0.95 -22.12
CA ALA A 272 36.37 -1.98 -21.08
C ALA A 272 36.81 -1.40 -19.73
N GLY A 273 37.71 -0.42 -19.73
CA GLY A 273 38.04 0.34 -18.52
C GLY A 273 37.01 1.42 -18.23
N ASP A 274 36.53 2.09 -19.28
CA ASP A 274 35.83 3.38 -19.29
C ASP A 274 34.33 3.35 -18.92
N ALA A 275 33.85 2.23 -18.38
CA ALA A 275 32.44 2.01 -18.07
C ALA A 275 32.12 1.97 -16.57
N TRP A 276 30.85 2.07 -16.23
CA TRP A 276 30.26 1.65 -14.95
C TRP A 276 28.79 1.33 -15.17
N ALA A 277 28.15 0.64 -14.22
CA ALA A 277 26.76 0.26 -14.38
C ALA A 277 25.95 0.39 -13.10
N PHE A 278 24.65 0.61 -13.28
CA PHE A 278 23.70 0.70 -12.18
C PHE A 278 22.37 0.03 -12.48
N SER A 279 21.63 -0.31 -11.44
CA SER A 279 20.24 -0.77 -11.52
C SER A 279 19.45 -0.31 -10.30
N PHE A 280 18.16 -0.68 -10.24
CA PHE A 280 17.29 -0.37 -9.13
C PHE A 280 16.54 -1.60 -8.63
N THR A 281 16.27 -1.62 -7.31
CA THR A 281 15.16 -2.39 -6.74
C THR A 281 14.23 -1.52 -5.91
N LEU A 282 12.97 -1.93 -5.88
CA LEU A 282 11.86 -1.22 -5.21
C LEU A 282 10.88 -2.22 -4.59
N LEU A 283 10.21 -1.80 -3.51
CA LEU A 283 9.05 -2.51 -2.98
C LEU A 283 7.78 -1.76 -3.29
N GLU A 284 6.82 -2.47 -3.85
CA GLU A 284 5.46 -1.97 -4.06
C GLU A 284 4.44 -3.07 -3.81
N SER A 285 3.45 -2.76 -2.99
CA SER A 285 2.29 -3.59 -2.74
C SER A 285 1.06 -3.02 -3.45
N ASP A 286 -0.05 -3.74 -3.40
CA ASP A 286 -1.38 -3.27 -3.83
C ASP A 286 -2.33 -3.88 -2.82
N LEU A 287 -2.63 -3.12 -1.77
CA LEU A 287 -3.58 -3.59 -0.76
C LEU A 287 -4.98 -3.43 -1.34
N ALA A 288 -5.88 -4.31 -0.97
CA ALA A 288 -7.26 -4.23 -1.39
C ALA A 288 -8.14 -4.73 -0.26
N VAL A 289 -9.33 -4.14 -0.14
CA VAL A 289 -10.34 -4.61 0.79
C VAL A 289 -11.66 -4.82 0.08
N THR A 290 -12.34 -5.92 0.41
CA THR A 290 -13.73 -6.15 0.04
C THR A 290 -14.55 -6.35 1.29
N LYS A 291 -15.84 -5.98 1.21
CA LYS A 291 -16.74 -6.04 2.35
C LYS A 291 -18.13 -6.52 1.91
N THR A 292 -18.69 -7.46 2.65
CA THR A 292 -20.05 -7.96 2.46
C THR A 292 -20.79 -8.01 3.78
N VAL A 293 -22.12 -8.09 3.71
CA VAL A 293 -23.00 -8.36 4.84
C VAL A 293 -23.94 -9.50 4.45
N ASN A 294 -24.21 -10.43 5.37
CA ASN A 294 -25.08 -11.57 5.10
C ASN A 294 -26.55 -11.19 4.91
N ASN A 295 -26.98 -10.07 5.52
CA ASN A 295 -28.34 -9.55 5.43
C ASN A 295 -28.31 -8.01 5.42
N SER A 296 -28.65 -7.40 4.29
CA SER A 296 -28.71 -5.93 4.14
C SER A 296 -30.06 -5.34 4.58
N THR A 297 -31.07 -6.17 4.85
CA THR A 297 -32.41 -5.75 5.34
C THR A 297 -32.85 -6.57 6.56
N PRO A 298 -32.09 -6.54 7.67
CA PRO A 298 -32.41 -7.28 8.89
C PRO A 298 -33.61 -6.70 9.63
N ASN A 299 -34.31 -7.49 10.43
CA ASN A 299 -35.25 -6.94 11.41
C ASN A 299 -34.48 -6.40 12.64
N PHE A 300 -35.17 -5.60 13.45
CA PHE A 300 -34.64 -5.18 14.73
C PHE A 300 -34.30 -6.40 15.62
N ASN A 301 -33.18 -6.34 16.33
CA ASN A 301 -32.57 -7.42 17.12
C ASN A 301 -32.02 -8.62 16.32
N ASP A 302 -32.09 -8.63 14.98
CA ASP A 302 -31.44 -9.68 14.20
C ASP A 302 -29.91 -9.59 14.34
N LEU A 303 -29.26 -10.74 14.20
CA LEU A 303 -27.80 -10.83 14.04
C LEU A 303 -27.44 -10.63 12.57
N VAL A 304 -26.52 -9.71 12.31
CA VAL A 304 -25.84 -9.56 11.03
C VAL A 304 -24.37 -9.95 11.15
N VAL A 305 -23.82 -10.46 10.06
CA VAL A 305 -22.41 -10.81 9.94
C VAL A 305 -21.82 -9.99 8.80
N PHE A 306 -20.88 -9.12 9.14
CA PHE A 306 -20.02 -8.45 8.18
C PHE A 306 -18.82 -9.33 7.90
N THR A 307 -18.47 -9.50 6.63
CA THR A 307 -17.24 -10.18 6.20
C THR A 307 -16.35 -9.18 5.49
N VAL A 308 -15.13 -9.01 5.99
CA VAL A 308 -14.09 -8.18 5.38
C VAL A 308 -12.97 -9.08 4.90
N THR A 309 -12.56 -8.94 3.64
CA THR A 309 -11.40 -9.63 3.10
C THR A 309 -10.34 -8.61 2.72
N ALA A 310 -9.18 -8.72 3.36
CA ALA A 310 -7.99 -7.95 3.06
C ALA A 310 -7.08 -8.79 2.14
N THR A 311 -6.63 -8.21 1.04
CA THR A 311 -5.79 -8.87 0.04
C THR A 311 -4.59 -8.00 -0.29
N ASN A 312 -3.44 -8.60 -0.54
CA ASN A 312 -2.30 -7.91 -1.16
C ASN A 312 -2.12 -8.45 -2.59
N ASN A 313 -2.58 -7.71 -3.59
CA ASN A 313 -2.43 -8.02 -5.01
C ASN A 313 -1.08 -7.59 -5.58
N GLY A 314 -0.25 -6.89 -4.78
CA GLY A 314 0.97 -6.25 -5.26
C GLY A 314 2.15 -7.19 -5.39
N ALA A 315 3.23 -6.66 -5.97
CA ALA A 315 4.46 -7.41 -6.19
C ALA A 315 5.19 -7.75 -4.89
N SER A 316 5.06 -6.91 -3.87
CA SER A 316 5.77 -7.02 -2.60
C SER A 316 4.84 -7.33 -1.43
N ASN A 317 5.33 -8.11 -0.48
CA ASN A 317 4.79 -8.25 0.87
C ASN A 317 4.63 -6.87 1.52
N ASN A 318 3.52 -6.70 2.24
CA ASN A 318 3.25 -5.51 3.03
C ASN A 318 3.28 -5.82 4.53
N THR A 319 3.86 -4.92 5.32
CA THR A 319 4.07 -5.05 6.76
C THR A 319 3.29 -3.99 7.53
N ASN A 320 2.91 -4.30 8.77
CA ASN A 320 2.01 -3.50 9.60
C ASN A 320 0.70 -3.18 8.87
N VAL A 321 0.16 -4.17 8.18
CA VAL A 321 -1.14 -4.08 7.54
C VAL A 321 -2.22 -4.05 8.61
N GLU A 322 -3.10 -3.06 8.50
CA GLU A 322 -4.27 -2.93 9.34
C GLU A 322 -5.50 -2.54 8.52
N VAL A 323 -6.68 -2.94 9.02
CA VAL A 323 -7.97 -2.52 8.46
C VAL A 323 -8.77 -1.79 9.54
N LEU A 324 -9.23 -0.58 9.25
CA LEU A 324 -10.20 0.14 10.06
C LEU A 324 -11.61 -0.15 9.56
N ASP A 325 -12.40 -0.81 10.40
CA ASP A 325 -13.81 -1.16 10.22
C ASP A 325 -14.55 -1.01 11.56
N GLN A 326 -14.96 0.22 11.84
CA GLN A 326 -15.72 0.56 13.04
C GLN A 326 -17.22 0.39 12.75
N LEU A 327 -17.88 -0.49 13.51
CA LEU A 327 -19.33 -0.63 13.43
C LEU A 327 -20.00 0.72 13.71
N PRO A 328 -20.95 1.18 12.87
CA PRO A 328 -21.65 2.43 13.10
C PRO A 328 -22.63 2.29 14.28
N ASN A 329 -23.05 3.43 14.83
CA ASN A 329 -24.14 3.48 15.80
C ASN A 329 -25.39 2.83 15.19
N GLY A 330 -26.10 1.98 15.94
CA GLY A 330 -27.19 1.14 15.43
C GLY A 330 -26.84 -0.35 15.33
N PHE A 331 -25.60 -0.71 15.66
CA PHE A 331 -25.17 -2.08 15.91
C PHE A 331 -24.58 -2.23 17.32
N THR A 332 -24.81 -3.39 17.94
CA THR A 332 -24.08 -3.85 19.14
C THR A 332 -23.16 -5.00 18.76
N PHE A 333 -21.87 -4.85 19.02
CA PHE A 333 -20.88 -5.92 18.78
C PHE A 333 -21.20 -7.16 19.61
N VAL A 334 -21.11 -8.34 18.99
CA VAL A 334 -21.30 -9.64 19.65
C VAL A 334 -19.99 -10.42 19.67
N SER A 335 -19.38 -10.62 18.50
CA SER A 335 -18.14 -11.40 18.37
C SER A 335 -17.42 -11.08 17.08
N SER A 336 -16.15 -11.46 17.00
CA SER A 336 -15.38 -11.43 15.76
C SER A 336 -14.47 -12.65 15.64
N SER A 337 -14.19 -13.07 14.42
CA SER A 337 -13.18 -14.10 14.12
C SER A 337 -12.35 -13.66 12.92
N ALA A 338 -11.03 -13.71 13.06
CA ALA A 338 -10.07 -13.35 12.01
C ALA A 338 -9.18 -14.55 11.66
N THR A 339 -8.83 -14.71 10.39
CA THR A 339 -7.89 -15.75 9.94
C THR A 339 -6.44 -15.44 10.32
N ALA A 340 -6.13 -14.16 10.56
CA ALA A 340 -4.86 -13.67 11.08
C ALA A 340 -5.04 -12.39 11.89
N GLY A 341 -4.12 -12.13 12.81
CA GLY A 341 -4.12 -10.89 13.58
C GLY A 341 -5.24 -10.80 14.62
N THR A 342 -5.51 -9.58 15.09
CA THR A 342 -6.52 -9.32 16.14
C THR A 342 -7.38 -8.11 15.81
N TYR A 343 -8.68 -8.21 16.03
CA TYR A 343 -9.64 -7.10 15.89
C TYR A 343 -9.99 -6.50 17.24
N ASN A 344 -10.00 -5.17 17.33
CA ASN A 344 -10.46 -4.43 18.49
C ASN A 344 -11.79 -3.71 18.16
N ALA A 345 -12.90 -4.20 18.70
CA ALA A 345 -14.23 -3.64 18.46
C ALA A 345 -14.42 -2.20 18.98
N GLY A 346 -13.61 -1.77 19.97
CA GLY A 346 -13.69 -0.42 20.52
C GLY A 346 -13.05 0.64 19.63
N THR A 347 -12.09 0.27 18.78
CA THR A 347 -11.45 1.18 17.82
C THR A 347 -11.77 0.84 16.37
N GLY A 348 -12.34 -0.33 16.10
CA GLY A 348 -12.60 -0.84 14.76
C GLY A 348 -11.34 -1.31 14.04
N ILE A 349 -10.19 -1.37 14.72
CA ILE A 349 -8.92 -1.70 14.06
C ILE A 349 -8.68 -3.21 14.11
N TRP A 350 -8.48 -3.79 12.93
CA TRP A 350 -7.98 -5.15 12.72
C TRP A 350 -6.50 -5.11 12.37
N GLN A 351 -5.65 -5.52 13.30
CA GLN A 351 -4.20 -5.59 13.14
C GLN A 351 -3.82 -6.92 12.49
N ILE A 352 -3.51 -6.93 11.18
CA ILE A 352 -3.12 -8.14 10.44
C ILE A 352 -1.63 -8.43 10.60
N GLY A 353 -0.80 -7.39 10.60
CA GLY A 353 0.65 -7.51 10.66
C GLY A 353 1.26 -7.67 9.27
N ASN A 354 1.77 -8.85 8.92
CA ASN A 354 2.38 -9.08 7.61
C ASN A 354 1.38 -9.74 6.65
N LEU A 355 1.24 -9.18 5.44
CA LEU A 355 0.41 -9.71 4.36
C LEU A 355 1.26 -9.89 3.10
N ASN A 356 1.65 -11.14 2.82
CA ASN A 356 2.53 -11.42 1.69
C ASN A 356 1.85 -11.17 0.34
N SER A 357 2.65 -10.97 -0.70
CA SER A 357 2.14 -10.87 -2.08
C SER A 357 1.25 -12.07 -2.43
N GLY A 358 0.08 -11.78 -3.00
CA GLY A 358 -0.94 -12.77 -3.38
C GLY A 358 -1.74 -13.36 -2.22
N GLN A 359 -1.45 -13.01 -0.96
CA GLN A 359 -2.20 -13.53 0.19
C GLN A 359 -3.47 -12.72 0.46
N SER A 360 -4.45 -13.41 1.04
CA SER A 360 -5.66 -12.81 1.59
C SER A 360 -5.88 -13.27 3.02
N GLN A 361 -6.48 -12.40 3.83
CA GLN A 361 -6.95 -12.69 5.19
C GLN A 361 -8.39 -12.21 5.30
N THR A 362 -9.17 -12.82 6.19
CA THR A 362 -10.59 -12.49 6.38
C THR A 362 -10.89 -12.21 7.84
N LEU A 363 -11.72 -11.19 8.07
CA LEU A 363 -12.35 -10.87 9.34
C LEU A 363 -13.87 -11.01 9.21
N THR A 364 -14.47 -11.69 10.17
CA THR A 364 -15.92 -11.73 10.36
C THR A 364 -16.28 -10.96 11.63
N ILE A 365 -17.28 -10.09 11.55
CA ILE A 365 -17.81 -9.31 12.67
C ILE A 365 -19.30 -9.63 12.79
N THR A 366 -19.71 -10.19 13.91
CA THR A 366 -21.11 -10.45 14.25
C THR A 366 -21.62 -9.33 15.14
N ALA A 367 -22.76 -8.74 14.78
CA ALA A 367 -23.38 -7.68 15.54
C ALA A 367 -24.92 -7.80 15.55
N THR A 368 -25.54 -7.34 16.62
CA THR A 368 -27.00 -7.20 16.73
C THR A 368 -27.44 -5.84 16.22
N VAL A 369 -28.50 -5.80 15.41
CA VAL A 369 -29.10 -4.56 14.92
C VAL A 369 -30.01 -3.96 15.98
N ASN A 370 -29.74 -2.72 16.41
CA ASN A 370 -30.51 -2.05 17.46
C ASN A 370 -30.88 -0.60 17.12
N GLY A 371 -30.66 -0.16 15.88
CA GLY A 371 -31.04 1.16 15.41
C GLY A 371 -32.04 1.13 14.25
N SER A 372 -32.59 2.30 13.92
CA SER A 372 -33.41 2.55 12.74
C SER A 372 -32.67 3.46 11.74
N GLY A 373 -33.00 3.33 10.45
CA GLY A 373 -32.40 4.11 9.37
C GLY A 373 -31.36 3.33 8.56
N ASN A 374 -30.66 4.04 7.66
CA ASN A 374 -29.66 3.42 6.78
C ASN A 374 -28.28 3.49 7.44
N PHE A 375 -27.66 2.34 7.66
CA PHE A 375 -26.33 2.24 8.24
C PHE A 375 -25.29 1.89 7.18
N THR A 376 -24.33 2.77 6.95
CA THR A 376 -23.16 2.48 6.12
C THR A 376 -22.02 1.98 7.00
N ASN A 377 -21.57 0.75 6.77
CA ASN A 377 -20.37 0.22 7.41
C ASN A 377 -19.23 0.17 6.39
N GLN A 378 -18.12 0.84 6.69
CA GLN A 378 -16.98 1.01 5.78
C GLN A 378 -15.72 0.41 6.39
N ALA A 379 -15.00 -0.37 5.58
CA ALA A 379 -13.66 -0.85 5.87
C ALA A 379 -12.64 -0.07 5.02
N SER A 380 -11.50 0.29 5.61
CA SER A 380 -10.36 0.87 4.90
C SER A 380 -9.07 0.16 5.32
N ILE A 381 -8.19 -0.14 4.37
CA ILE A 381 -6.94 -0.88 4.60
C ILE A 381 -5.73 0.03 4.41
N SER A 382 -4.69 -0.17 5.21
CA SER A 382 -3.40 0.52 5.07
C SER A 382 -2.22 -0.37 5.47
N GLY A 383 -1.01 0.05 5.13
CA GLY A 383 0.25 -0.64 5.44
C GLY A 383 1.46 0.24 5.15
N LEU A 384 2.68 -0.31 5.25
CA LEU A 384 3.92 0.47 5.11
C LEU A 384 4.42 0.61 3.66
N GLN A 385 4.22 -0.40 2.83
CA GLN A 385 4.75 -0.42 1.47
C GLN A 385 3.91 0.48 0.56
N SER A 386 4.56 1.07 -0.45
CA SER A 386 3.88 1.96 -1.39
C SER A 386 2.79 1.19 -2.14
N ASP A 387 1.61 1.82 -2.25
CA ASP A 387 0.45 1.28 -2.95
C ASP A 387 0.02 2.24 -4.07
N PRO A 388 0.29 1.90 -5.34
CA PRO A 388 -0.07 2.74 -6.47
C PRO A 388 -1.53 2.60 -6.91
N VAL A 389 -2.33 1.71 -6.32
CA VAL A 389 -3.71 1.39 -6.74
C VAL A 389 -4.70 1.71 -5.61
N SER A 390 -4.58 2.85 -4.96
CA SER A 390 -5.38 3.17 -3.75
C SER A 390 -6.92 3.16 -3.88
N GLY A 391 -7.48 3.01 -5.08
CA GLY A 391 -8.93 2.98 -5.33
C GLY A 391 -9.65 1.73 -4.79
N ASN A 392 -8.92 0.66 -4.49
CA ASN A 392 -9.43 -0.58 -3.88
C ASN A 392 -9.15 -0.67 -2.37
N ASN A 393 -8.58 0.38 -1.76
CA ASN A 393 -8.24 0.42 -0.33
C ASN A 393 -9.41 0.73 0.59
N SER A 394 -10.63 0.82 0.05
CA SER A 394 -11.85 0.95 0.86
C SER A 394 -13.01 0.18 0.25
N ALA A 395 -13.87 -0.35 1.10
CA ALA A 395 -15.11 -1.00 0.70
C ALA A 395 -16.19 -0.72 1.74
N GLN A 396 -17.44 -0.61 1.28
CA GLN A 396 -18.57 -0.34 2.16
C GLN A 396 -19.78 -1.18 1.81
N VAL A 397 -20.63 -1.40 2.81
CA VAL A 397 -21.95 -2.00 2.66
C VAL A 397 -22.98 -1.12 3.36
N VAL A 398 -24.21 -1.17 2.87
CA VAL A 398 -25.34 -0.46 3.47
C VAL A 398 -26.32 -1.50 4.02
N VAL A 399 -26.75 -1.28 5.26
CA VAL A 399 -27.76 -2.08 5.95
C VAL A 399 -28.94 -1.17 6.25
N ASN A 400 -30.12 -1.56 5.78
CA ASN A 400 -31.38 -0.84 5.95
C ASN A 400 -32.36 -1.74 6.71
N PRO A 401 -32.40 -1.70 8.05
CA PRO A 401 -33.27 -2.60 8.80
C PRO A 401 -34.75 -2.41 8.45
N ASN A 402 -35.51 -3.50 8.42
CA ASN A 402 -36.96 -3.45 8.26
C ASN A 402 -37.57 -2.83 9.52
N LEU A 403 -38.45 -1.86 9.32
CA LEU A 403 -39.20 -1.21 10.40
C LEU A 403 -40.69 -1.47 10.23
N ALA A 404 -41.41 -1.55 11.35
CA ALA A 404 -42.86 -1.47 11.33
C ALA A 404 -43.27 0.00 11.13
N ASP A 405 -44.42 0.22 10.50
CA ASP A 405 -45.01 1.55 10.30
C ASP A 405 -46.45 1.51 10.79
N LEU A 406 -46.68 2.01 12.00
CA LEU A 406 -47.98 1.92 12.66
C LEU A 406 -48.86 3.13 12.38
N GLN A 407 -50.06 2.89 11.86
CA GLN A 407 -51.08 3.90 11.61
C GLN A 407 -52.32 3.62 12.45
N LEU A 408 -52.85 4.66 13.10
CA LEU A 408 -54.10 4.60 13.84
C LEU A 408 -55.26 5.21 13.05
N SER A 409 -56.42 4.57 13.13
CA SER A 409 -57.72 5.13 12.75
C SER A 409 -58.70 4.96 13.90
N LYS A 410 -59.69 5.84 14.02
CA LYS A 410 -60.76 5.71 15.02
C LYS A 410 -62.10 6.05 14.41
N SER A 411 -63.10 5.23 14.68
CA SER A 411 -64.49 5.44 14.27
C SER A 411 -65.45 5.09 15.41
N VAL A 412 -66.68 5.56 15.31
CA VAL A 412 -67.77 5.24 16.24
C VAL A 412 -68.95 4.65 15.46
N SER A 413 -69.69 3.73 16.06
CA SER A 413 -70.82 3.06 15.40
C SER A 413 -71.99 3.99 15.08
N ASN A 414 -72.12 5.11 15.79
CA ASN A 414 -73.10 6.17 15.56
C ASN A 414 -72.48 7.53 15.93
N GLU A 415 -72.40 8.45 14.97
CA GLU A 415 -71.86 9.81 15.19
C GLU A 415 -72.88 10.76 15.84
N ASN A 416 -74.17 10.39 15.85
CA ASN A 416 -75.25 11.17 16.44
C ASN A 416 -76.14 10.33 17.38
N PRO A 417 -75.58 9.76 18.46
CA PRO A 417 -76.34 8.92 19.37
C PRO A 417 -77.21 9.74 20.33
N ALA A 418 -78.34 9.16 20.75
CA ALA A 418 -79.16 9.73 21.81
C ALA A 418 -78.56 9.46 23.19
N VAL A 419 -78.88 10.29 24.18
CA VAL A 419 -78.49 10.07 25.58
C VAL A 419 -79.04 8.72 26.06
N GLY A 420 -78.18 7.93 26.71
CA GLY A 420 -78.48 6.59 27.18
C GLY A 420 -78.15 5.48 26.19
N GLU A 421 -77.94 5.79 24.91
CA GLU A 421 -77.50 4.81 23.90
C GLU A 421 -76.07 4.36 24.16
N THR A 422 -75.77 3.12 23.77
CA THR A 422 -74.40 2.58 23.77
C THR A 422 -73.86 2.66 22.37
N VAL A 423 -72.68 3.28 22.22
CA VAL A 423 -71.93 3.30 20.97
C VAL A 423 -70.67 2.47 21.10
N THR A 424 -70.28 1.81 20.01
CA THR A 424 -69.03 1.08 19.93
C THR A 424 -67.99 1.97 19.26
N PHE A 425 -66.87 2.20 19.93
CA PHE A 425 -65.69 2.79 19.33
C PHE A 425 -64.81 1.68 18.76
N THR A 426 -64.29 1.90 17.55
CA THR A 426 -63.32 1.03 16.89
C THR A 426 -62.05 1.81 16.61
N ILE A 427 -60.92 1.32 17.10
CA ILE A 427 -59.58 1.84 16.85
C ILE A 427 -58.86 0.84 15.96
N GLY A 428 -58.63 1.21 14.70
CA GLY A 428 -57.86 0.40 13.76
C GLY A 428 -56.36 0.69 13.91
N VAL A 429 -55.57 -0.34 14.22
CA VAL A 429 -54.11 -0.28 14.31
C VAL A 429 -53.53 -1.00 13.10
N ALA A 430 -53.18 -0.28 12.04
CA ALA A 430 -52.59 -0.82 10.83
C ALA A 430 -51.06 -0.84 10.92
N ASN A 431 -50.42 -1.89 10.41
CA ASN A 431 -48.97 -1.91 10.19
C ASN A 431 -48.67 -1.89 8.69
N LEU A 432 -48.26 -0.73 8.20
CA LEU A 432 -47.93 -0.46 6.80
C LEU A 432 -46.45 -0.76 6.47
N GLY A 433 -45.66 -1.11 7.49
CA GLY A 433 -44.21 -1.31 7.36
C GLY A 433 -43.85 -2.76 7.04
N PRO A 434 -42.65 -3.00 6.48
CA PRO A 434 -42.19 -4.34 6.13
C PRO A 434 -41.95 -5.27 7.33
N ALA A 435 -41.73 -4.75 8.55
CA ALA A 435 -41.52 -5.57 9.75
C ALA A 435 -42.80 -5.76 10.56
N ASN A 436 -42.92 -6.90 11.26
CA ASN A 436 -43.98 -7.11 12.26
C ASN A 436 -43.81 -6.16 13.45
N ALA A 437 -44.90 -5.55 13.91
CA ALA A 437 -44.90 -4.78 15.14
C ALA A 437 -45.28 -5.71 16.31
N THR A 438 -44.46 -5.74 17.37
CA THR A 438 -44.74 -6.49 18.60
C THR A 438 -44.54 -5.58 19.81
N GLY A 439 -45.16 -5.92 20.94
CA GLY A 439 -45.10 -5.07 22.14
C GLY A 439 -45.86 -3.75 21.99
N VAL A 440 -46.75 -3.63 21.00
CA VAL A 440 -47.47 -2.39 20.72
C VAL A 440 -48.44 -2.08 21.85
N SER A 441 -48.45 -0.81 22.29
CA SER A 441 -49.41 -0.28 23.25
C SER A 441 -50.27 0.80 22.62
N VAL A 442 -51.57 0.75 22.88
CA VAL A 442 -52.53 1.77 22.45
C VAL A 442 -53.25 2.30 23.69
N GLU A 443 -53.37 3.61 23.79
CA GLU A 443 -54.16 4.28 24.82
C GLU A 443 -55.27 5.09 24.16
N ASP A 444 -56.46 4.98 24.72
CA ASP A 444 -57.60 5.80 24.35
C ASP A 444 -58.17 6.53 25.56
N PHE A 445 -58.29 7.84 25.45
CA PHE A 445 -58.88 8.69 26.48
C PHE A 445 -60.36 8.86 26.20
N LEU A 446 -61.21 8.35 27.10
CA LEU A 446 -62.65 8.53 27.02
C LEU A 446 -63.00 10.00 27.33
N PRO A 447 -63.62 10.73 26.39
CA PRO A 447 -63.99 12.12 26.61
C PRO A 447 -65.21 12.24 27.54
N PRO A 448 -65.38 13.39 28.22
CA PRO A 448 -66.60 13.68 28.97
C PRO A 448 -67.85 13.55 28.10
N GLY A 449 -68.94 13.04 28.67
CA GLY A 449 -70.17 12.72 27.95
C GLY A 449 -70.30 11.25 27.54
N PHE A 450 -69.27 10.43 27.80
CA PHE A 450 -69.33 8.97 27.72
C PHE A 450 -68.98 8.32 29.05
N GLY A 451 -69.55 7.16 29.34
CA GLY A 451 -69.29 6.39 30.55
C GLY A 451 -69.72 4.93 30.41
N SER A 452 -69.80 4.22 31.54
CA SER A 452 -70.25 2.82 31.60
C SER A 452 -69.54 1.92 30.56
N VAL A 453 -68.20 2.02 30.47
CA VAL A 453 -67.44 1.32 29.44
C VAL A 453 -67.50 -0.20 29.63
N THR A 454 -67.84 -0.92 28.56
CA THR A 454 -67.93 -2.39 28.53
C THR A 454 -67.35 -2.97 27.23
N ASN A 455 -67.32 -4.29 27.10
CA ASN A 455 -66.95 -5.00 25.87
C ASN A 455 -65.61 -4.57 25.24
N ILE A 456 -64.62 -4.30 26.09
CA ILE A 456 -63.26 -3.95 25.65
C ILE A 456 -62.61 -5.18 25.02
N SER A 457 -62.31 -5.14 23.72
CA SER A 457 -61.72 -6.26 22.98
C SER A 457 -60.23 -6.42 23.28
N ASN A 458 -59.65 -7.52 22.81
CA ASN A 458 -58.19 -7.75 22.78
C ASN A 458 -57.49 -7.59 24.13
N GLY A 459 -58.20 -7.84 25.23
CA GLY A 459 -57.66 -7.76 26.58
C GLY A 459 -57.40 -6.33 27.09
N GLY A 460 -57.99 -5.31 26.47
CA GLY A 460 -57.87 -3.94 26.95
C GLY A 460 -58.47 -3.77 28.35
N THR A 461 -57.94 -2.83 29.11
CA THR A 461 -58.37 -2.54 30.49
C THR A 461 -58.64 -1.07 30.66
N ILE A 462 -59.59 -0.71 31.52
CA ILE A 462 -59.92 0.69 31.82
C ILE A 462 -59.47 1.05 33.24
N THR A 463 -58.78 2.18 33.38
CA THR A 463 -58.45 2.80 34.67
C THR A 463 -58.82 4.28 34.62
N GLY A 464 -59.76 4.70 35.47
CA GLY A 464 -60.34 6.05 35.37
C GLY A 464 -61.07 6.23 34.05
N ASN A 465 -60.61 7.17 33.22
CA ASN A 465 -61.14 7.42 31.87
C ASN A 465 -60.19 6.99 30.74
N VAL A 466 -59.14 6.20 31.04
CA VAL A 466 -58.16 5.73 30.05
C VAL A 466 -58.34 4.25 29.82
N ILE A 467 -58.45 3.85 28.56
CA ILE A 467 -58.45 2.46 28.11
C ILE A 467 -57.07 2.16 27.54
N THR A 468 -56.43 1.11 28.03
CA THR A 468 -55.08 0.72 27.62
C THR A 468 -55.08 -0.71 27.09
N TRP A 469 -54.50 -0.89 25.91
CA TRP A 469 -54.09 -2.18 25.36
C TRP A 469 -52.57 -2.25 25.36
N THR A 470 -52.01 -3.38 25.80
CA THR A 470 -50.56 -3.58 25.86
C THR A 470 -50.17 -4.91 25.23
N ASN A 471 -48.90 -5.04 24.88
CA ASN A 471 -48.32 -6.25 24.32
C ASN A 471 -49.04 -6.78 23.06
N LEU A 472 -49.54 -5.85 22.22
CA LEU A 472 -50.20 -6.20 20.97
C LEU A 472 -49.16 -6.61 19.91
N SER A 473 -49.57 -7.48 19.00
CA SER A 473 -48.81 -7.89 17.82
C SER A 473 -49.62 -7.55 16.57
N ILE A 474 -49.05 -6.76 15.67
CA ILE A 474 -49.64 -6.38 14.40
C ILE A 474 -48.66 -6.80 13.29
N PRO A 475 -48.89 -7.98 12.67
CA PRO A 475 -48.06 -8.42 11.55
C PRO A 475 -48.05 -7.40 10.41
N ASN A 476 -46.97 -7.37 9.63
CA ASN A 476 -46.87 -6.56 8.42
C ASN A 476 -48.11 -6.73 7.54
N GLY A 477 -48.69 -5.61 7.09
CA GLY A 477 -49.81 -5.56 6.16
C GLY A 477 -51.18 -5.76 6.82
N ASN A 478 -51.21 -6.04 8.12
CA ASN A 478 -52.46 -6.28 8.84
C ASN A 478 -52.95 -5.03 9.58
N THR A 479 -54.26 -4.98 9.80
CA THR A 479 -54.92 -4.05 10.71
C THR A 479 -55.56 -4.82 11.85
N LEU A 480 -55.22 -4.46 13.09
CA LEU A 480 -55.87 -4.95 14.29
C LEU A 480 -56.93 -3.94 14.74
N ASN A 481 -58.20 -4.36 14.80
CA ASN A 481 -59.27 -3.51 15.31
C ASN A 481 -59.47 -3.75 16.82
N LEU A 482 -59.27 -2.71 17.61
CA LEU A 482 -59.55 -2.67 19.04
C LEU A 482 -60.92 -2.01 19.23
N THR A 483 -61.80 -2.58 20.04
CA THR A 483 -63.16 -2.05 20.25
C THR A 483 -63.49 -1.91 21.72
N PHE A 484 -64.36 -0.95 22.05
CA PHE A 484 -65.03 -0.87 23.34
C PHE A 484 -66.39 -0.20 23.18
N ASP A 485 -67.32 -0.54 24.06
CA ASP A 485 -68.64 0.07 24.13
C ASP A 485 -68.63 1.14 25.22
N ALA A 486 -69.29 2.27 24.96
CA ALA A 486 -69.51 3.33 25.95
C ALA A 486 -70.92 3.88 25.84
N GLN A 487 -71.54 4.14 26.99
CA GLN A 487 -72.85 4.76 27.08
C GLN A 487 -72.75 6.28 26.98
N VAL A 488 -73.61 6.89 26.17
CA VAL A 488 -73.76 8.35 26.10
C VAL A 488 -74.43 8.84 27.36
N LEU A 489 -73.74 9.71 28.09
CA LEU A 489 -74.23 10.30 29.33
C LEU A 489 -75.01 11.58 29.08
N PRO A 490 -75.95 11.96 29.96
CA PRO A 490 -76.55 13.28 29.91
C PRO A 490 -75.49 14.36 30.04
N LYS A 491 -75.74 15.51 29.41
CA LYS A 491 -74.88 16.69 29.54
C LYS A 491 -74.97 17.17 30.99
N ASN A 492 -73.87 17.07 31.73
CA ASN A 492 -73.76 17.63 33.09
C ASN A 492 -73.83 19.15 33.06
#